data_AF-A0A4R4LB58-F1
#
_entry.id   AF-A0A4R4LB58-F1
#
_cell.length_a   1.000
_cell.length_b   1.000
_cell.length_c   1.000
_cell.angle_alpha   90.00
_cell.angle_beta   90.00
_cell.angle_gamma   90.00
#
_symmetry.space_group_name_H-M   'P 1'
#
loop_
_entity.id
_entity.type
_entity.pdbx_description
1 polymer ?
#
loop_
_entity_poly.entity_id
_entity_poly.type
_entity_poly.pdbx_seq_one_letter_code
_entity_poly.pdbx_strand_id
1 'polypeptide(L)'
;MSSDNQLDNALRALAGQGGQGRVPAAADIRRRGDTRRRRRTASVALAALAVVALGAGVALVRPGGRAHPIPVGPAGPTSGPVASPDPAGASSGPTGGTSNAAGPSSVPTGGASGPPTGSSSPPAGSPLLSGQRQVTIVRVDALRGGLSLLDDGRLGEVDGDEGQQLFVFTPQGSDTYQIRTAEPGTDRTDTCWQVRSSGSQPLRVEAAPCAPDEPRQQFTVVRDGQHDGAPTYAISSHSAFLQNSRTRGLILEELGDAPLTTRFRLVDNGPASQ
;
A
#
# COMPACT_ATOMS: atom_id res chain seq x y z
N MET A 1 43.03 0.31 -31.12
CA MET A 1 42.81 -1.09 -31.58
C MET A 1 43.13 -2.12 -30.50
N SER A 2 42.98 -1.79 -29.19
CA SER A 2 43.32 -2.70 -28.08
C SER A 2 42.10 -3.30 -27.37
N SER A 3 40.90 -2.76 -27.61
CA SER A 3 39.68 -3.12 -26.88
C SER A 3 39.01 -4.39 -27.43
N ASP A 4 39.10 -4.61 -28.74
CA ASP A 4 38.47 -5.76 -29.40
C ASP A 4 39.14 -7.08 -29.00
N ASN A 5 40.47 -7.07 -28.84
CA ASN A 5 41.24 -8.23 -28.39
C ASN A 5 40.94 -8.61 -26.91
N GLN A 6 40.49 -7.68 -26.08
CA GLN A 6 40.09 -7.99 -24.70
C GLN A 6 38.72 -8.67 -24.65
N LEU A 7 37.79 -8.23 -25.50
CA LEU A 7 36.45 -8.82 -25.57
C LEU A 7 36.50 -10.26 -26.09
N ASP A 8 37.30 -10.51 -27.13
CA ASP A 8 37.47 -11.85 -27.69
C ASP A 8 38.15 -12.82 -26.71
N ASN A 9 39.11 -12.33 -25.92
CA ASN A 9 39.73 -13.15 -24.87
C ASN A 9 38.77 -13.43 -23.70
N ALA A 10 37.93 -12.48 -23.32
CA ALA A 10 36.91 -12.68 -22.30
C ALA A 10 35.84 -13.69 -22.75
N LEU A 11 35.38 -13.61 -24.00
CA LEU A 11 34.42 -14.55 -24.57
C LEU A 11 35.01 -15.96 -24.73
N ARG A 12 36.29 -16.07 -25.12
CA ARG A 12 37.00 -17.35 -25.22
C ARG A 12 37.24 -17.99 -23.85
N ALA A 13 37.52 -17.20 -22.82
CA ALA A 13 37.62 -17.68 -21.44
C ALA A 13 36.27 -18.20 -20.93
N LEU A 14 35.17 -17.49 -21.23
CA LEU A 14 33.83 -17.91 -20.81
C LEU A 14 33.37 -19.20 -21.52
N ALA A 15 33.71 -19.37 -22.80
CA ALA A 15 33.41 -20.58 -23.56
C ALA A 15 34.19 -21.82 -23.05
N GLY A 16 35.39 -21.64 -22.49
CA GLY A 16 36.19 -22.71 -21.89
C GLY A 16 35.62 -23.26 -20.57
N GLN A 17 34.79 -22.49 -19.86
CA GLN A 17 34.25 -22.84 -18.55
C GLN A 17 32.85 -23.50 -18.58
N GLY A 18 32.19 -23.55 -19.74
CA GLY A 18 30.84 -24.11 -19.87
C GLY A 18 30.74 -25.64 -19.78
N GLY A 19 31.86 -26.37 -19.75
CA GLY A 19 31.88 -27.83 -19.91
C GLY A 19 31.88 -28.68 -18.63
N GLN A 20 31.98 -28.10 -17.43
CA GLN A 20 32.17 -28.88 -16.18
C GLN A 20 31.07 -28.73 -15.12
N GLY A 21 29.90 -28.22 -15.50
CA GLY A 21 28.72 -28.20 -14.64
C GLY A 21 28.05 -29.57 -14.56
N ARG A 22 28.59 -30.50 -13.77
CA ARG A 22 27.87 -31.74 -13.43
C ARG A 22 26.68 -31.36 -12.56
N VAL A 23 25.48 -31.39 -13.13
CA VAL A 23 24.22 -31.14 -12.40
C VAL A 23 24.16 -32.14 -11.23
N PRO A 24 24.08 -31.69 -9.97
CA PRO A 24 24.01 -32.59 -8.83
C PRO A 24 22.83 -33.53 -9.00
N ALA A 25 23.06 -34.83 -8.80
CA ALA A 25 21.99 -35.81 -8.89
C ALA A 25 20.87 -35.43 -7.92
N ALA A 26 19.60 -35.62 -8.29
CA ALA A 26 18.45 -35.24 -7.46
C ALA A 26 18.52 -35.82 -6.03
N ALA A 27 19.25 -36.92 -5.83
CA ALA A 27 19.55 -37.50 -4.52
C ALA A 27 20.38 -36.56 -3.61
N ASP A 28 21.33 -35.80 -4.15
CA ASP A 28 22.15 -34.86 -3.38
C ASP A 28 21.33 -33.64 -2.93
N ILE A 29 20.33 -33.23 -3.70
CA ILE A 29 19.40 -32.16 -3.33
C ILE A 29 18.51 -32.61 -2.15
N ARG A 30 17.97 -33.85 -2.21
CA ARG A 30 17.19 -34.41 -1.09
C ARG A 30 18.03 -34.58 0.18
N ARG A 31 19.29 -35.03 0.06
CA ARG A 31 20.22 -35.19 1.19
C ARG A 31 20.55 -33.86 1.87
N ARG A 32 20.66 -32.75 1.12
CA ARG A 32 20.82 -31.41 1.70
C ARG A 32 19.55 -30.88 2.36
N GLY A 33 18.37 -31.25 1.86
CA GLY A 33 17.08 -30.94 2.49
C GLY A 33 16.94 -31.60 3.87
N ASP A 34 17.25 -32.90 3.95
CA ASP A 34 17.07 -33.68 5.18
C ASP A 34 18.05 -33.28 6.30
N THR A 35 19.27 -32.90 5.95
CA THR A 35 20.26 -32.42 6.94
C THR A 35 19.85 -31.07 7.55
N ARG A 36 19.20 -30.19 6.78
CA ARG A 36 18.63 -28.93 7.33
C ARG A 36 17.42 -29.19 8.22
N ARG A 37 16.57 -30.15 7.88
CA ARG A 37 15.40 -30.51 8.69
C ARG A 37 15.80 -31.09 10.06
N ARG A 38 16.83 -31.94 10.10
CA ARG A 38 17.35 -32.52 11.36
C ARG A 38 18.01 -31.50 12.29
N ARG A 39 18.63 -30.44 11.75
CA ARG A 39 19.19 -29.35 12.60
C ARG A 39 18.10 -28.49 13.25
N ARG A 40 16.88 -28.42 12.69
CA ARG A 40 15.76 -27.66 13.27
C ARG A 40 15.04 -28.40 14.39
N THR A 41 15.07 -29.73 14.42
CA THR A 41 14.45 -30.53 15.50
C THR A 41 15.33 -30.68 16.74
N ALA A 42 16.64 -30.39 16.66
CA ALA A 42 17.54 -30.46 17.79
C ALA A 42 17.54 -29.21 18.70
N SER A 43 16.93 -28.10 18.26
CA SER A 43 16.99 -26.81 18.97
C SER A 43 15.73 -26.44 19.76
N VAL A 44 14.71 -27.31 19.80
CA VAL A 44 13.43 -27.03 20.49
C VAL A 44 13.33 -27.76 21.86
N ALA A 45 14.32 -28.56 22.24
CA ALA A 45 14.28 -29.35 23.48
C ALA A 45 15.05 -28.74 24.68
N LEU A 46 15.51 -27.47 24.60
CA LEU A 46 16.35 -26.84 25.64
C LEU A 46 15.93 -25.41 26.01
N ALA A 47 14.63 -25.10 26.02
CA ALA A 47 14.12 -23.80 26.47
C ALA A 47 12.87 -23.92 27.36
N ALA A 48 12.77 -25.01 28.13
CA ALA A 48 11.78 -25.18 29.17
C ALA A 48 12.48 -25.74 30.40
N LEU A 49 13.06 -24.87 31.25
CA LEU A 49 13.39 -25.05 32.67
C LEU A 49 14.38 -23.95 33.16
N ALA A 50 13.94 -22.68 33.19
CA ALA A 50 14.69 -21.63 33.90
C ALA A 50 13.80 -20.43 34.28
N VAL A 51 12.64 -20.66 34.91
CA VAL A 51 11.88 -19.62 35.63
C VAL A 51 11.37 -20.20 36.94
N VAL A 52 12.28 -20.45 37.89
CA VAL A 52 11.96 -20.56 39.31
C VAL A 52 13.17 -20.04 40.08
N ALA A 53 12.91 -19.18 41.06
CA ALA A 53 13.82 -18.67 42.11
C ALA A 53 14.63 -17.41 41.81
N LEU A 54 13.99 -16.26 42.07
CA LEU A 54 14.50 -15.09 42.82
C LEU A 54 13.26 -14.18 43.00
N GLY A 55 12.56 -14.09 44.12
CA GLY A 55 13.03 -14.18 45.50
C GLY A 55 13.03 -12.78 46.12
N ALA A 56 11.86 -12.38 46.65
CA ALA A 56 11.64 -11.47 47.78
C ALA A 56 12.25 -10.04 47.79
N GLY A 57 11.39 -9.04 48.03
CA GLY A 57 11.78 -7.90 48.87
C GLY A 57 11.04 -6.56 48.68
N VAL A 58 10.01 -6.32 49.53
CA VAL A 58 9.67 -5.08 50.30
C VAL A 58 9.69 -3.73 49.54
N ALA A 59 8.65 -2.89 49.50
CA ALA A 59 8.05 -2.22 50.66
C ALA A 59 6.77 -1.45 50.31
N LEU A 60 5.83 -1.42 51.26
CA LEU A 60 4.69 -0.52 51.34
C LEU A 60 5.15 0.93 51.55
N VAL A 61 4.73 1.86 50.68
CA VAL A 61 4.61 3.29 51.04
C VAL A 61 3.41 3.90 50.30
N ARG A 62 2.34 4.19 51.06
CA ARG A 62 1.34 5.22 50.75
C ARG A 62 1.67 6.45 51.59
N PRO A 63 1.76 7.63 50.98
CA PRO A 63 0.96 8.78 51.41
C PRO A 63 0.32 9.43 50.17
N GLY A 64 -0.93 9.90 50.18
CA GLY A 64 -1.41 10.93 51.09
C GLY A 64 -1.10 12.31 50.49
N GLY A 65 -1.88 12.75 49.50
CA GLY A 65 -1.75 14.07 48.88
C GLY A 65 -3.01 14.46 48.12
N ARG A 66 -3.92 15.16 48.80
CA ARG A 66 -5.05 15.90 48.21
C ARG A 66 -4.64 17.34 47.91
N ALA A 67 -5.42 17.95 47.01
CA ALA A 67 -5.53 19.37 46.62
C ALA A 67 -4.69 19.74 45.38
N HIS A 68 -5.22 20.35 44.31
CA HIS A 68 -6.37 21.25 44.15
C HIS A 68 -7.06 21.07 42.78
N PRO A 69 -8.40 21.11 42.69
CA PRO A 69 -9.10 21.37 41.43
C PRO A 69 -9.02 22.87 41.07
N ILE A 70 -8.62 23.18 39.83
CA ILE A 70 -8.75 24.53 39.28
C ILE A 70 -10.21 24.73 38.87
N PRO A 71 -10.91 25.78 39.36
CA PRO A 71 -12.26 26.10 38.94
C PRO A 71 -12.22 26.89 37.62
N VAL A 72 -12.76 26.33 36.55
CA VAL A 72 -13.14 27.12 35.36
C VAL A 72 -14.61 27.48 35.50
N GLY A 73 -14.86 28.68 36.04
CA GLY A 73 -16.18 29.31 36.06
C GLY A 73 -16.50 29.99 34.72
N PRO A 74 -17.79 30.24 34.43
CA PRO A 74 -18.27 30.66 33.12
C PRO A 74 -18.17 32.17 32.92
N ALA A 75 -17.88 32.59 31.70
CA ALA A 75 -18.09 33.97 31.24
C ALA A 75 -18.87 33.95 29.92
N GLY A 76 -20.19 34.10 30.00
CA GLY A 76 -20.93 34.96 29.06
C GLY A 76 -21.33 36.25 29.81
N PRO A 77 -22.12 37.17 29.24
CA PRO A 77 -22.57 37.40 27.85
C PRO A 77 -21.87 38.66 27.26
N THR A 78 -22.07 39.15 26.04
CA THR A 78 -23.22 39.98 25.63
C THR A 78 -22.90 40.63 24.25
N SER A 79 -23.93 40.67 23.39
CA SER A 79 -24.23 41.68 22.35
C SER A 79 -23.43 41.80 21.04
N GLY A 80 -24.16 41.61 19.93
CA GLY A 80 -23.90 42.26 18.62
C GLY A 80 -24.14 43.79 18.67
N PRO A 81 -24.27 44.53 17.54
CA PRO A 81 -25.26 44.21 16.51
C PRO A 81 -24.93 44.67 15.05
N VAL A 82 -25.86 44.31 14.13
CA VAL A 82 -26.40 45.13 13.01
C VAL A 82 -25.67 45.24 11.65
N ALA A 83 -26.38 44.65 10.67
CA ALA A 83 -26.80 45.13 9.35
C ALA A 83 -25.87 45.14 8.11
N SER A 84 -26.39 44.46 7.07
CA SER A 84 -26.20 44.70 5.64
C SER A 84 -26.53 46.15 5.24
N PRO A 85 -26.09 46.61 4.05
CA PRO A 85 -26.93 46.39 2.86
C PRO A 85 -26.16 46.08 1.56
N ASP A 86 -26.79 45.27 0.70
CA ASP A 86 -26.64 45.27 -0.76
C ASP A 86 -27.00 46.65 -1.33
N PRO A 87 -26.49 47.02 -2.53
CA PRO A 87 -27.42 46.99 -3.67
C PRO A 87 -26.80 46.60 -5.03
N ALA A 88 -27.55 45.76 -5.74
CA ALA A 88 -28.06 45.90 -7.11
C ALA A 88 -27.16 46.43 -8.25
N GLY A 89 -27.17 45.67 -9.36
CA GLY A 89 -26.80 46.17 -10.68
C GLY A 89 -27.12 45.17 -11.80
N ALA A 90 -28.38 45.10 -12.21
CA ALA A 90 -28.83 44.39 -13.41
C ALA A 90 -28.61 45.26 -14.67
N SER A 91 -28.43 44.61 -15.84
CA SER A 91 -29.35 44.72 -16.99
C SER A 91 -28.67 44.74 -18.38
N SER A 92 -29.37 44.06 -19.31
CA SER A 92 -29.50 44.34 -20.75
C SER A 92 -28.47 43.78 -21.75
N GLY A 93 -28.82 42.64 -22.36
CA GLY A 93 -29.55 42.64 -23.65
C GLY A 93 -28.77 42.76 -24.99
N PRO A 94 -29.40 42.38 -26.12
CA PRO A 94 -28.76 41.62 -27.21
C PRO A 94 -28.71 42.36 -28.56
N THR A 95 -27.92 41.85 -29.51
CA THR A 95 -28.17 42.08 -30.94
C THR A 95 -27.66 40.92 -31.79
N GLY A 96 -28.59 40.33 -32.55
CA GLY A 96 -28.30 39.34 -33.58
C GLY A 96 -27.76 39.96 -34.86
N GLY A 97 -27.11 39.11 -35.66
CA GLY A 97 -26.69 39.41 -37.03
C GLY A 97 -26.56 38.10 -37.80
N THR A 98 -27.61 37.75 -38.54
CA THR A 98 -27.61 36.73 -39.59
C THR A 98 -26.94 37.25 -40.85
N SER A 99 -26.13 36.44 -41.55
CA SER A 99 -26.29 36.14 -43.00
C SER A 99 -25.22 35.18 -43.55
N ASN A 100 -25.73 34.23 -44.34
CA ASN A 100 -25.13 33.18 -45.18
C ASN A 100 -23.90 33.56 -46.04
N ALA A 101 -23.02 32.58 -46.34
CA ALA A 101 -23.06 31.78 -47.58
C ALA A 101 -21.72 31.05 -47.90
N ALA A 102 -21.85 29.74 -48.12
CA ALA A 102 -21.08 28.75 -48.90
C ALA A 102 -19.67 29.03 -49.49
N GLY A 103 -18.78 28.02 -49.34
CA GLY A 103 -17.68 27.73 -50.29
C GLY A 103 -16.54 26.88 -49.69
N PRO A 104 -16.11 25.75 -50.28
CA PRO A 104 -15.40 24.68 -49.58
C PRO A 104 -13.86 24.82 -49.61
N SER A 105 -13.17 24.34 -48.57
CA SER A 105 -11.77 23.92 -48.68
C SER A 105 -11.40 22.92 -47.60
N SER A 106 -10.94 21.76 -48.07
CA SER A 106 -10.41 20.61 -47.35
C SER A 106 -8.97 20.82 -46.90
N VAL A 107 -8.69 20.70 -45.59
CA VAL A 107 -7.38 20.33 -45.03
C VAL A 107 -7.61 19.60 -43.69
N PRO A 108 -6.96 18.44 -43.44
CA PRO A 108 -7.08 17.74 -42.17
C PRO A 108 -6.11 18.35 -41.14
N THR A 109 -6.64 19.07 -40.15
CA THR A 109 -5.85 19.47 -38.99
C THR A 109 -6.06 18.43 -37.89
N GLY A 110 -4.99 17.68 -37.61
CA GLY A 110 -4.94 16.67 -36.55
C GLY A 110 -5.43 17.21 -35.23
N GLY A 111 -6.36 16.46 -34.64
CA GLY A 111 -7.05 16.79 -33.41
C GLY A 111 -6.10 17.00 -32.23
N ALA A 112 -6.47 18.00 -31.45
CA ALA A 112 -5.89 18.38 -30.19
C ALA A 112 -5.69 17.18 -29.24
N SER A 113 -4.53 17.19 -28.58
CA SER A 113 -4.23 16.38 -27.40
C SER A 113 -5.25 16.67 -26.30
N GLY A 114 -6.21 15.76 -26.13
CA GLY A 114 -6.99 15.65 -24.90
C GLY A 114 -6.16 14.94 -23.80
N PRO A 115 -6.44 15.20 -22.51
CA PRO A 115 -5.79 14.49 -21.41
C PRO A 115 -6.12 12.99 -21.47
N PRO A 116 -5.23 12.08 -21.05
CA PRO A 116 -5.49 10.65 -21.10
C PRO A 116 -6.62 10.28 -20.13
N THR A 117 -7.82 10.11 -20.67
CA THR A 117 -8.96 9.45 -20.04
C THR A 117 -8.73 7.95 -20.05
N GLY A 118 -7.98 7.47 -19.05
CA GLY A 118 -7.58 6.06 -18.95
C GLY A 118 -7.92 5.37 -17.63
N SER A 119 -8.69 5.98 -16.72
CA SER A 119 -9.25 5.24 -15.57
C SER A 119 -10.53 4.55 -16.02
N SER A 120 -10.39 3.34 -16.56
CA SER A 120 -11.54 2.44 -16.70
C SER A 120 -11.81 1.86 -15.33
N SER A 121 -13.00 2.12 -14.78
CA SER A 121 -13.54 1.39 -13.64
C SER A 121 -13.28 -0.11 -13.83
N PRO A 122 -12.89 -0.85 -12.78
CA PRO A 122 -12.62 -2.27 -12.92
C PRO A 122 -13.82 -2.94 -13.59
N PRO A 123 -13.61 -3.87 -14.55
CA PRO A 123 -14.71 -4.69 -15.03
C PRO A 123 -15.37 -5.32 -13.80
N ALA A 124 -16.70 -5.26 -13.75
CA ALA A 124 -17.47 -5.82 -12.65
C ALA A 124 -16.93 -7.21 -12.29
N GLY A 125 -16.45 -7.35 -11.04
CA GLY A 125 -16.08 -8.64 -10.45
C GLY A 125 -14.68 -9.15 -10.76
N SER A 126 -13.61 -8.39 -10.48
CA SER A 126 -12.30 -9.02 -10.24
C SER A 126 -12.43 -9.98 -9.06
N PRO A 127 -12.21 -11.31 -9.23
CA PRO A 127 -12.36 -12.27 -8.13
C PRO A 127 -11.44 -11.94 -6.95
N LEU A 128 -10.29 -11.30 -7.21
CA LEU A 128 -9.33 -10.89 -6.18
C LEU A 128 -9.85 -9.78 -5.26
N LEU A 129 -10.80 -8.99 -5.74
CA LEU A 129 -11.39 -7.87 -5.00
C LEU A 129 -12.78 -8.22 -4.43
N SER A 130 -13.14 -9.49 -4.38
CA SER A 130 -14.47 -9.95 -3.94
C SER A 130 -14.58 -10.20 -2.43
N GLY A 131 -13.48 -10.09 -1.69
CA GLY A 131 -13.40 -10.53 -0.28
C GLY A 131 -13.25 -12.04 -0.10
N GLN A 132 -13.29 -12.83 -1.18
CA GLN A 132 -13.24 -14.30 -1.11
C GLN A 132 -11.85 -14.88 -1.36
N ARG A 133 -10.88 -14.05 -1.72
CA ARG A 133 -9.53 -14.47 -2.11
C ARG A 133 -8.49 -13.83 -1.20
N GLN A 134 -7.50 -14.62 -0.82
CA GLN A 134 -6.29 -14.11 -0.19
C GLN A 134 -5.30 -13.69 -1.28
N VAL A 135 -4.69 -12.52 -1.10
CA VAL A 135 -3.93 -11.83 -2.13
C VAL A 135 -2.60 -11.35 -1.55
N THR A 136 -1.51 -11.62 -2.27
CA THR A 136 -0.24 -10.91 -2.05
C THR A 136 -0.20 -9.69 -2.96
N ILE A 137 0.25 -8.56 -2.43
CA ILE A 137 0.37 -7.31 -3.19
C ILE A 137 1.85 -7.12 -3.51
N VAL A 138 2.19 -6.99 -4.78
CA VAL A 138 3.59 -6.89 -5.26
C VAL A 138 3.74 -5.65 -6.10
N ARG A 139 4.73 -4.79 -5.81
CA ARG A 139 5.03 -3.64 -6.66
C ARG A 139 5.55 -4.11 -8.02
N VAL A 140 5.11 -3.45 -9.10
CA VAL A 140 5.46 -3.85 -10.48
C VAL A 140 6.98 -3.85 -10.69
N ASP A 141 7.66 -2.79 -10.25
CA ASP A 141 9.11 -2.63 -10.42
C ASP A 141 9.95 -3.28 -9.29
N ALA A 142 9.33 -4.10 -8.44
CA ALA A 142 10.06 -4.87 -7.43
C ALA A 142 10.66 -6.14 -8.07
N LEU A 143 11.97 -6.31 -7.95
CA LEU A 143 12.67 -7.51 -8.45
C LEU A 143 12.35 -8.75 -7.60
N ARG A 144 12.19 -8.53 -6.30
CA ARG A 144 11.75 -9.47 -5.27
C ARG A 144 10.99 -8.63 -4.25
N GLY A 145 9.99 -9.24 -3.63
CA GLY A 145 9.33 -8.67 -2.48
C GLY A 145 7.86 -8.32 -2.67
N GLY A 146 7.13 -8.45 -1.56
CA GLY A 146 5.71 -8.17 -1.44
C GLY A 146 5.46 -7.15 -0.34
N LEU A 147 4.25 -6.60 -0.33
CA LEU A 147 3.81 -5.77 0.78
C LEU A 147 3.57 -6.64 2.01
N SER A 148 3.99 -6.16 3.17
CA SER A 148 3.81 -6.83 4.45
C SER A 148 3.43 -5.84 5.54
N LEU A 149 2.47 -6.21 6.40
CA LEU A 149 2.33 -5.57 7.70
C LEU A 149 3.38 -6.17 8.64
N LEU A 150 4.37 -5.35 9.00
CA LEU A 150 5.50 -5.71 9.85
C LEU A 150 5.10 -5.80 11.32
N ASP A 151 5.98 -6.40 12.14
CA ASP A 151 5.77 -6.54 13.59
C ASP A 151 5.69 -5.21 14.34
N ASP A 152 6.26 -4.13 13.78
CA ASP A 152 6.11 -2.77 14.30
C ASP A 152 4.76 -2.11 13.93
N GLY A 153 3.90 -2.87 13.24
CA GLY A 153 2.58 -2.46 12.78
C GLY A 153 2.60 -1.68 11.47
N ARG A 154 3.76 -1.40 10.86
CA ARG A 154 3.82 -0.58 9.63
C ARG A 154 3.73 -1.43 8.38
N LEU A 155 3.11 -0.88 7.34
CA LEU A 155 3.16 -1.47 6.02
C LEU A 155 4.53 -1.19 5.37
N GLY A 156 5.21 -2.25 4.94
CA GLY A 156 6.51 -2.22 4.29
C GLY A 156 6.57 -3.12 3.06
N GLU A 157 7.67 -3.02 2.31
CA GLU A 157 8.03 -3.97 1.24
C GLU A 157 9.13 -4.88 1.79
N VAL A 158 8.95 -6.19 1.70
CA VAL A 158 9.90 -7.20 2.22
C VAL A 158 10.19 -8.26 1.17
N ASP A 159 11.42 -8.78 1.17
CA ASP A 159 11.86 -9.83 0.24
C ASP A 159 11.55 -11.26 0.73
N GLY A 160 11.30 -11.44 2.04
CA GLY A 160 11.13 -12.73 2.70
C GLY A 160 9.69 -13.00 3.12
N ASP A 161 9.54 -13.71 4.25
CA ASP A 161 8.27 -14.08 4.88
C ASP A 161 8.00 -13.27 6.16
N GLU A 162 8.65 -12.12 6.31
CA GLU A 162 8.47 -11.24 7.47
C GLU A 162 7.07 -10.62 7.48
N GLY A 163 6.48 -10.52 8.67
CA GLY A 163 5.16 -9.91 8.88
C GLY A 163 4.02 -10.67 8.20
N GLN A 164 2.92 -9.96 7.96
CA GLN A 164 1.71 -10.51 7.35
C GLN A 164 1.56 -10.01 5.91
N GLN A 165 1.66 -10.94 4.94
CA GLN A 165 1.75 -10.63 3.50
C GLN A 165 0.52 -11.06 2.68
N LEU A 166 -0.39 -11.78 3.32
CA LEU A 166 -1.64 -12.21 2.73
C LEU A 166 -2.75 -11.27 3.19
N PHE A 167 -3.45 -10.69 2.23
CA PHE A 167 -4.52 -9.72 2.47
C PHE A 167 -5.81 -10.14 1.80
N VAL A 168 -6.92 -9.62 2.30
CA VAL A 168 -8.27 -9.79 1.75
C VAL A 168 -8.86 -8.40 1.52
N PHE A 169 -9.32 -8.15 0.31
CA PHE A 169 -10.00 -6.91 -0.08
C PHE A 169 -11.49 -7.08 0.12
N THR A 170 -12.03 -6.54 1.21
CA THR A 170 -13.46 -6.60 1.53
C THR A 170 -14.18 -5.39 0.91
N PRO A 171 -15.10 -5.57 -0.05
CA PRO A 171 -15.81 -4.47 -0.68
C PRO A 171 -16.65 -3.68 0.33
N GLN A 172 -16.56 -2.35 0.27
CA GLN A 172 -17.41 -1.39 1.00
C GLN A 172 -18.23 -0.51 0.03
N GLY A 173 -17.99 -0.65 -1.27
CA GLY A 173 -18.62 0.10 -2.36
C GLY A 173 -18.17 -0.44 -3.72
N SER A 174 -18.36 0.34 -4.79
CA SER A 174 -17.99 -0.06 -6.16
C SER A 174 -16.49 -0.33 -6.36
N ASP A 175 -15.67 0.49 -5.74
CA ASP A 175 -14.20 0.56 -5.88
C ASP A 175 -13.53 0.87 -4.53
N THR A 176 -14.32 0.91 -3.46
CA THR A 176 -13.87 1.16 -2.09
C THR A 176 -13.81 -0.15 -1.33
N TYR A 177 -12.71 -0.36 -0.63
CA TYR A 177 -12.37 -1.61 0.04
C TYR A 177 -11.81 -1.33 1.43
N GLN A 178 -12.14 -2.21 2.36
CA GLN A 178 -11.33 -2.40 3.56
C GLN A 178 -10.30 -3.49 3.26
N ILE A 179 -9.02 -3.23 3.54
CA ILE A 179 -7.94 -4.19 3.30
C ILE A 179 -7.55 -4.80 4.64
N ARG A 180 -7.86 -6.08 4.84
CA ARG A 180 -7.54 -6.82 6.06
C ARG A 180 -6.46 -7.86 5.83
N THR A 181 -5.81 -8.29 6.88
CA THR A 181 -4.92 -9.46 6.87
C THR A 181 -5.76 -10.72 6.68
N ALA A 182 -5.25 -11.70 5.93
CA ALA A 182 -5.97 -12.93 5.63
C ALA A 182 -6.09 -13.85 6.86
N GLU A 183 -5.06 -13.82 7.71
CA GLU A 183 -5.07 -14.49 9.00
C GLU A 183 -5.18 -13.44 10.12
N PRO A 184 -5.94 -13.73 11.18
CA PRO A 184 -6.04 -12.83 12.32
C PRO A 184 -4.70 -12.75 13.07
N GLY A 185 -4.51 -11.65 13.79
CA GLY A 185 -3.34 -11.43 14.63
C GLY A 185 -3.19 -12.49 15.73
N THR A 186 -2.07 -12.46 16.45
CA THR A 186 -1.79 -13.40 17.55
C THR A 186 -2.81 -13.33 18.69
N ASP A 187 -3.50 -12.19 18.82
CA ASP A 187 -4.61 -11.94 19.74
C ASP A 187 -5.98 -12.35 19.16
N ARG A 188 -5.99 -12.98 17.98
CA ARG A 188 -7.18 -13.38 17.21
C ARG A 188 -8.04 -12.21 16.75
N THR A 189 -7.49 -11.00 16.70
CA THR A 189 -8.20 -9.85 16.14
C THR A 189 -7.93 -9.72 14.65
N ASP A 190 -8.98 -9.43 13.89
CA ASP A 190 -8.85 -9.05 12.50
C ASP A 190 -8.11 -7.71 12.42
N THR A 191 -7.01 -7.70 11.68
CA THR A 191 -6.17 -6.52 11.49
C THR A 191 -6.44 -5.92 10.12
N CYS A 192 -6.73 -4.63 10.09
CA CYS A 192 -6.97 -3.85 8.90
C CYS A 192 -5.87 -2.82 8.68
N TRP A 193 -5.65 -2.48 7.42
CA TRP A 193 -4.86 -1.34 7.04
C TRP A 193 -5.58 -0.06 7.48
N GLN A 194 -4.85 0.86 8.10
CA GLN A 194 -5.34 2.17 8.43
C GLN A 194 -4.31 3.24 8.07
N VAL A 195 -4.77 4.30 7.42
CA VAL A 195 -3.95 5.48 7.17
C VAL A 195 -3.70 6.23 8.47
N ARG A 196 -2.43 6.49 8.77
CA ARG A 196 -1.97 7.26 9.92
C ARG A 196 -1.21 8.49 9.45
N SER A 197 -1.57 9.62 10.04
CA SER A 197 -0.80 10.86 9.95
C SER A 197 0.02 11.01 11.22
N SER A 198 1.26 11.47 11.07
CA SER A 198 2.17 11.79 12.18
C SER A 198 2.69 13.22 12.03
N GLY A 199 1.75 14.17 11.99
CA GLY A 199 2.05 15.60 11.87
C GLY A 199 2.59 15.95 10.48
N SER A 200 3.84 16.39 10.41
CA SER A 200 4.51 16.74 9.15
C SER A 200 5.09 15.55 8.39
N GLN A 201 5.02 14.34 8.96
CA GLN A 201 5.46 13.14 8.26
C GLN A 201 4.45 12.74 7.16
N PRO A 202 4.92 12.08 6.08
CA PRO A 202 4.02 11.54 5.08
C PRO A 202 3.00 10.59 5.69
N LEU A 203 1.84 10.49 5.05
CA LEU A 203 0.84 9.50 5.41
C LEU A 203 1.43 8.10 5.22
N ARG A 204 1.17 7.22 6.19
CA ARG A 204 1.61 5.82 6.18
C ARG A 204 0.42 4.92 6.43
N VAL A 205 0.54 3.67 6.00
CA VAL A 205 -0.41 2.63 6.37
C VAL A 205 0.15 1.87 7.57
N GLU A 206 -0.66 1.72 8.60
CA GLU A 206 -0.33 0.96 9.80
C GLU A 206 -1.48 -0.03 10.11
N ALA A 207 -1.18 -1.07 10.87
CA ALA A 207 -2.11 -2.04 11.39
C ALA A 207 -3.06 -1.39 12.42
N ALA A 208 -4.34 -1.72 12.33
CA ALA A 208 -5.35 -1.34 13.31
C ALA A 208 -6.43 -2.40 13.41
N PRO A 209 -7.20 -2.48 14.51
CA PRO A 209 -8.40 -3.29 14.57
C PRO A 209 -9.37 -2.88 13.45
N CYS A 210 -9.97 -3.86 12.78
CA CYS A 210 -10.93 -3.59 11.71
C CYS A 210 -12.17 -2.83 12.23
N ALA A 211 -12.47 -1.71 11.57
CA ALA A 211 -13.65 -0.87 11.83
C ALA A 211 -14.24 -0.42 10.48
N PRO A 212 -15.38 -0.99 10.02
CA PRO A 212 -15.88 -0.76 8.67
C PRO A 212 -16.26 0.70 8.40
N ASP A 213 -16.71 1.42 9.43
CA ASP A 213 -17.10 2.83 9.35
C ASP A 213 -15.92 3.81 9.53
N GLU A 214 -14.70 3.32 9.79
CA GLU A 214 -13.52 4.19 9.95
C GLU A 214 -13.01 4.63 8.57
N PRO A 215 -13.11 5.93 8.21
CA PRO A 215 -12.74 6.39 6.88
C PRO A 215 -11.28 6.11 6.55
N ARG A 216 -10.38 6.18 7.53
CA ARG A 216 -8.94 5.90 7.32
C ARG A 216 -8.64 4.43 7.00
N GLN A 217 -9.62 3.54 7.09
CA GLN A 217 -9.53 2.13 6.67
C GLN A 217 -10.18 1.88 5.30
N GLN A 218 -10.69 2.93 4.65
CA GLN A 218 -11.30 2.85 3.32
C GLN A 218 -10.25 3.21 2.26
N PHE A 219 -10.04 2.25 1.35
CA PHE A 219 -9.08 2.36 0.25
C PHE A 219 -9.79 2.21 -1.09
N THR A 220 -9.41 3.05 -2.04
CA THR A 220 -9.81 2.89 -3.44
C THR A 220 -8.78 2.02 -4.15
N VAL A 221 -9.23 0.99 -4.85
CA VAL A 221 -8.36 0.09 -5.64
C VAL A 221 -8.86 0.04 -7.07
N VAL A 222 -8.12 0.68 -7.96
CA VAL A 222 -8.51 0.81 -9.37
C VAL A 222 -7.47 0.17 -10.27
N ARG A 223 -7.92 -0.41 -11.37
CA ARG A 223 -7.02 -0.89 -12.43
C ARG A 223 -6.36 0.33 -13.08
N ASP A 224 -5.05 0.32 -13.14
CA ASP A 224 -4.23 1.35 -13.78
C ASP A 224 -3.15 0.69 -14.64
N GLY A 225 -3.54 0.32 -15.87
CA GLY A 225 -2.66 -0.30 -16.84
C GLY A 225 -2.51 -1.82 -16.73
N GLN A 226 -1.45 -2.32 -17.36
CA GLN A 226 -1.11 -3.74 -17.45
C GLN A 226 0.41 -3.90 -17.54
N HIS A 227 0.95 -4.99 -16.99
CA HIS A 227 2.34 -5.38 -17.11
C HIS A 227 2.41 -6.88 -17.40
N ASP A 228 3.14 -7.27 -18.45
CA ASP A 228 3.27 -8.67 -18.90
C ASP A 228 1.94 -9.42 -19.05
N GLY A 229 0.91 -8.76 -19.60
CA GLY A 229 -0.41 -9.39 -19.77
C GLY A 229 -1.31 -9.34 -18.53
N ALA A 230 -0.79 -8.98 -17.35
CA ALA A 230 -1.52 -8.96 -16.09
C ALA A 230 -1.91 -7.54 -15.66
N PRO A 231 -3.14 -7.33 -15.14
CA PRO A 231 -3.59 -6.01 -14.72
C PRO A 231 -2.72 -5.46 -13.58
N THR A 232 -2.46 -4.16 -13.64
CA THR A 232 -1.82 -3.42 -12.56
C THR A 232 -2.82 -2.49 -11.90
N TYR A 233 -2.56 -2.14 -10.64
CA TYR A 233 -3.51 -1.43 -9.79
C TYR A 233 -2.84 -0.24 -9.11
N ALA A 234 -3.61 0.85 -9.02
CA ALA A 234 -3.34 1.94 -8.11
C ALA A 234 -4.16 1.72 -6.83
N ILE A 235 -3.52 1.96 -5.68
CA ILE A 235 -4.17 1.88 -4.37
C ILE A 235 -4.08 3.27 -3.76
N SER A 236 -5.21 3.81 -3.30
CA SER A 236 -5.28 5.15 -2.69
C SER A 236 -6.22 5.19 -1.50
N SER A 237 -6.12 6.25 -0.71
CA SER A 237 -7.10 6.61 0.32
C SER A 237 -7.17 8.13 0.37
N HIS A 238 -8.40 8.69 0.37
CA HIS A 238 -8.63 10.14 0.39
C HIS A 238 -7.76 10.91 -0.63
N SER A 239 -7.72 10.44 -1.89
CA SER A 239 -6.92 11.05 -2.98
C SER A 239 -5.39 10.95 -2.86
N ALA A 240 -4.86 10.41 -1.77
CA ALA A 240 -3.44 10.08 -1.65
C ALA A 240 -3.17 8.66 -2.16
N PHE A 241 -2.20 8.50 -3.06
CA PHE A 241 -1.84 7.22 -3.68
C PHE A 241 -0.68 6.57 -2.95
N LEU A 242 -0.72 5.24 -2.81
CA LEU A 242 0.36 4.47 -2.21
C LEU A 242 1.57 4.48 -3.16
N GLN A 243 2.64 5.16 -2.76
CA GLN A 243 3.89 5.30 -3.51
C GLN A 243 5.06 4.64 -2.78
N ASN A 244 6.02 4.12 -3.54
CA ASN A 244 7.32 3.73 -3.04
C ASN A 244 8.28 4.93 -3.11
N SER A 245 8.79 5.35 -1.95
CA SER A 245 9.80 6.38 -1.82
C SER A 245 11.14 5.75 -1.42
N ARG A 246 12.21 6.03 -2.16
CA ARG A 246 13.55 5.50 -1.87
C ARG A 246 14.07 5.80 -0.47
N THR A 247 13.67 6.93 0.11
CA THR A 247 14.14 7.39 1.42
C THR A 247 13.14 7.16 2.54
N ARG A 248 11.84 7.01 2.21
CA ARG A 248 10.76 6.99 3.21
C ARG A 248 10.03 5.64 3.26
N GLY A 249 10.31 4.74 2.32
CA GLY A 249 9.60 3.48 2.14
C GLY A 249 8.24 3.70 1.48
N LEU A 250 7.26 2.86 1.83
CA LEU A 250 5.88 3.03 1.38
C LEU A 250 5.19 4.16 2.13
N ILE A 251 4.59 5.06 1.36
CA ILE A 251 3.86 6.23 1.86
C ILE A 251 2.62 6.46 1.00
N LEU A 252 1.63 7.16 1.53
CA LEU A 252 0.53 7.72 0.76
C LEU A 252 0.85 9.17 0.42
N GLU A 253 0.76 9.52 -0.85
CA GLU A 253 1.12 10.83 -1.38
C GLU A 253 0.01 11.38 -2.29
N GLU A 254 -0.44 12.61 -2.02
CA GLU A 254 -1.31 13.34 -2.93
C GLU A 254 -0.49 13.78 -4.13
N LEU A 255 -0.88 13.33 -5.33
CA LEU A 255 -0.06 13.53 -6.51
C LEU A 255 -0.29 14.89 -7.19
N GLY A 256 -1.49 15.47 -7.05
CA GLY A 256 -1.85 16.65 -7.85
C GLY A 256 -1.63 16.39 -9.33
N ASP A 257 -0.76 17.18 -9.97
CA ASP A 257 -0.37 17.02 -11.38
C ASP A 257 0.81 16.05 -11.58
N ALA A 258 1.43 15.55 -10.51
CA ALA A 258 2.53 14.60 -10.60
C ALA A 258 2.03 13.22 -11.11
N PRO A 259 2.84 12.51 -11.91
CA PRO A 259 2.44 11.20 -12.42
C PRO A 259 2.44 10.15 -11.31
N LEU A 260 1.52 9.18 -11.41
CA LEU A 260 1.57 7.96 -10.61
C LEU A 260 2.81 7.12 -11.01
N THR A 261 3.75 6.97 -10.08
CA THR A 261 5.01 6.25 -10.33
C THR A 261 4.99 4.82 -9.81
N THR A 262 4.14 4.52 -8.82
CA THR A 262 4.05 3.19 -8.20
C THR A 262 2.74 2.50 -8.58
N ARG A 263 2.86 1.27 -9.08
CA ARG A 263 1.74 0.36 -9.40
C ARG A 263 1.96 -0.99 -8.75
N PHE A 264 0.86 -1.70 -8.51
CA PHE A 264 0.87 -3.00 -7.85
C PHE A 264 0.22 -4.08 -8.71
N ARG A 265 0.73 -5.30 -8.61
CA ARG A 265 0.09 -6.53 -9.05
C ARG A 265 -0.55 -7.20 -7.85
N LEU A 266 -1.72 -7.77 -8.06
CA LEU A 266 -2.43 -8.57 -7.07
C LEU A 266 -2.25 -10.04 -7.44
N VAL A 267 -1.62 -10.82 -6.56
CA VAL A 267 -1.31 -12.23 -6.78
C VAL A 267 -2.27 -13.07 -5.94
N ASP A 268 -3.06 -13.89 -6.63
CA ASP A 268 -4.00 -14.83 -6.03
C ASP A 268 -3.26 -15.94 -5.26
N ASN A 269 -3.60 -16.09 -3.98
CA ASN A 269 -3.07 -17.15 -3.12
C ASN A 269 -4.14 -18.15 -2.68
N GLY A 270 -5.31 -18.17 -3.33
CA GLY A 270 -6.39 -19.11 -3.05
C GLY A 270 -7.57 -18.48 -2.32
N PRO A 271 -8.46 -19.32 -1.75
CA PRO A 271 -9.62 -18.83 -1.00
C PRO A 271 -9.20 -18.20 0.33
N ALA A 272 -9.88 -17.12 0.72
CA ALA A 272 -9.75 -16.56 2.06
C ALA A 272 -10.46 -17.45 3.08
N SER A 273 -9.90 -17.55 4.29
CA SER A 273 -10.60 -18.13 5.44
C SER A 273 -11.80 -17.25 5.80
N GLN A 274 -12.95 -17.87 6.11
CA GLN A 274 -14.13 -17.16 6.60
C GLN A 274 -14.18 -17.15 8.12
#